data_AF-A0A359G531-F1
#
_entry.id   AF-A0A359G531-F1
#
_cell.length_a   1.000
_cell.length_b   1.000
_cell.length_c   1.000
_cell.angle_alpha   90.00
_cell.angle_beta   90.00
_cell.angle_gamma   90.00
#
_symmetry.space_group_name_H-M   'P 1'
#
loop_
_entity.id
_entity.type
_entity.pdbx_description
1 polymer ?
#
loop_
_entity_poly.entity_id
_entity_poly.type
_entity_poly.pdbx_seq_one_letter_code
_entity_poly.pdbx_strand_id
1 'polypeptide(L)' 'MKIIADSAIPFLRGILEPWAEVEYLPGTQIAPDRVRDADALIVRTRTRCD' A
#
# COMPACT_ATOMS: atom_id res chain seq x y z
N MET A 1 -8.85 -5.32 -8.24
CA MET A 1 -8.51 -4.05 -7.59
C MET A 1 -7.14 -4.22 -6.94
N LYS A 2 -6.18 -3.36 -7.28
CA LYS A 2 -4.81 -3.38 -6.77
C LYS A 2 -4.64 -2.35 -5.67
N ILE A 3 -4.15 -2.76 -4.51
CA ILE A 3 -3.90 -1.90 -3.35
C ILE A 3 -2.42 -1.94 -3.01
N ILE A 4 -1.78 -0.78 -2.90
CA ILE A 4 -0.44 -0.65 -2.31
C ILE A 4 -0.59 -0.23 -0.86
N ALA A 5 0.03 -0.96 0.07
CA ALA A 5 -0.06 -0.70 1.49
C ALA A 5 1.32 -0.60 2.17
N ASP A 6 1.48 0.34 3.11
CA ASP A 6 2.67 0.38 3.99
C ASP A 6 2.71 -0.87 4.87
N SER A 7 3.77 -1.67 4.72
CA SER A 7 3.97 -2.94 5.43
C SER A 7 4.10 -2.80 6.95
N ALA A 8 4.33 -1.57 7.44
CA ALA A 8 4.43 -1.28 8.85
C ALA A 8 3.10 -0.77 9.48
N ILE A 9 1.98 -0.88 8.77
CA ILE A 9 0.63 -0.74 9.36
C ILE A 9 0.27 -2.06 10.07
N PRO A 10 0.09 -2.04 11.40
CA PRO A 10 -0.22 -3.26 12.14
C PRO A 10 -1.63 -3.76 11.77
N PHE A 11 -1.78 -5.10 11.76
CA PHE A 11 -3.04 -5.81 11.52
C PHE A 11 -3.71 -5.62 10.15
N LEU A 12 -3.08 -4.93 9.21
CA LEU A 12 -3.64 -4.76 7.85
C LEU A 12 -3.49 -6.03 7.00
N ARG A 13 -2.37 -6.75 7.18
CA ARG A 13 -2.08 -7.97 6.41
C ARG A 13 -3.08 -9.08 6.69
N GLY A 14 -3.65 -9.64 5.64
CA GLY A 14 -4.67 -10.68 5.67
C GLY A 14 -6.10 -10.15 5.74
N ILE A 15 -6.31 -8.85 5.92
CA ILE A 15 -7.64 -8.26 5.98
C ILE A 15 -8.20 -8.04 4.58
N LEU A 16 -7.47 -7.37 3.68
CA LEU A 16 -8.02 -6.87 2.42
C LEU A 16 -7.91 -7.85 1.24
N GLU A 17 -7.08 -8.88 1.41
CA GLU A 17 -6.77 -9.91 0.41
C GLU A 17 -7.98 -10.71 -0.12
N PRO A 18 -9.06 -10.95 0.65
CA PRO A 18 -10.28 -11.58 0.11
C PRO A 18 -11.01 -10.73 -0.93
N TRP A 19 -10.74 -9.43 -1.00
CA TRP A 19 -11.45 -8.47 -1.86
C TRP A 19 -10.56 -7.79 -2.90
N ALA A 20 -9.25 -7.78 -2.70
CA ALA A 20 -8.30 -7.08 -3.54
C ALA A 20 -6.93 -7.77 -3.58
N GLU A 21 -6.16 -7.49 -4.63
CA GLU A 21 -4.74 -7.81 -4.66
C GLU A 21 -3.98 -6.75 -3.87
N VAL A 22 -3.36 -7.14 -2.76
CA VAL A 22 -2.70 -6.20 -1.84
C VAL A 22 -1.20 -6.45 -1.86
N GLU A 23 -0.44 -5.43 -2.23
CA GLU A 23 1.01 -5.42 -2.14
C GLU A 23 1.47 -4.60 -0.93
N TYR A 24 2.21 -5.24 -0.02
CA TYR A 24 2.76 -4.58 1.17
C TYR A 24 4.21 -4.17 0.93
N LEU A 25 4.48 -2.87 0.93
CA LEU A 25 5.80 -2.29 0.73
C LEU A 25 6.24 -1.51 1.98
N PRO A 26 7.52 -1.55 2.39
CA PRO A 26 8.04 -0.55 3.33
C PRO A 26 7.74 0.86 2.81
N GLY A 27 7.34 1.79 3.68
CA GLY A 27 7.04 3.16 3.28
C GLY A 27 8.15 3.86 2.45
N THR A 28 9.42 3.48 2.65
CA THR A 28 10.57 3.98 1.88
C THR A 28 10.67 3.43 0.44
N GLN A 29 9.89 2.40 0.11
CA GLN A 29 9.84 1.77 -1.21
C GLN A 29 8.54 2.10 -1.95
N ILE A 30 7.63 2.88 -1.34
CA ILE A 30 6.46 3.40 -2.02
C ILE A 30 6.91 4.57 -2.89
N ALA A 31 6.90 4.36 -4.20
CA ALA A 31 7.38 5.29 -5.21
C ALA A 31 6.39 5.42 -6.38
N PRO A 32 6.46 6.48 -7.20
CA PRO A 32 5.49 6.76 -8.27
C PRO A 32 5.28 5.61 -9.26
N ASP A 33 6.33 4.86 -9.56
CA ASP A 33 6.29 3.66 -10.41
C ASP A 33 5.46 2.53 -9.79
N ARG A 34 5.53 2.37 -8.47
CA ARG A 34 4.81 1.32 -7.72
C ARG A 34 3.31 1.60 -7.59
N VAL A 35 2.92 2.87 -7.54
CA VAL A 35 1.53 3.30 -7.33
C VAL A 35 0.80 3.64 -8.62
N ARG A 36 1.51 3.68 -9.76
CA ARG A 36 0.97 4.12 -11.07
C ARG A 36 -0.26 3.33 -11.51
N ASP A 37 -0.27 2.03 -11.23
CA ASP A 37 -1.34 1.09 -11.59
C ASP A 37 -2.18 0.64 -10.38
N ALA A 38 -2.01 1.31 -9.23
CA ALA A 38 -2.77 1.02 -8.03
C ALA A 38 -4.13 1.73 -8.05
N ASP A 39 -5.18 1.02 -7.64
CA ASP A 39 -6.51 1.60 -7.45
C ASP A 39 -6.62 2.33 -6.10
N ALA A 40 -5.85 1.89 -5.10
CA ALA A 40 -5.80 2.51 -3.79
C ALA A 40 -4.40 2.45 -3.16
N LEU A 41 -4.12 3.46 -2.32
CA LEU A 41 -2.87 3.59 -1.55
C LEU A 41 -3.21 3.73 -0.07
N ILE A 42 -2.68 2.83 0.77
CA ILE A 42 -2.87 2.86 2.22
C ILE A 42 -1.51 3.10 2.89
N VAL A 43 -1.31 4.29 3.44
CA VAL A 43 0.00 4.71 3.97
C VAL A 43 -0.14 5.34 5.35
N ARG A 44 0.99 5.45 6.05
CA ARG A 44 1.10 6.26 7.26
C ARG A 44 1.65 7.64 6.93
N THR A 45 1.68 8.52 7.92
CA THR A 45 2.11 9.92 7.80
C THR A 45 3.56 10.13 7.32
N ARG A 46 4.42 9.09 7.37
CA ARG A 46 5.80 9.16 6.89
C ARG A 46 5.91 9.12 5.36
N THR A 47 4.95 8.54 4.66
CA THR A 47 4.92 8.59 3.19
C THR A 47 4.31 9.92 2.78
N ARG A 48 5.11 10.79 2.15
CA ARG A 48 4.63 12.04 1.57
C ARG A 48 4.01 11.74 0.20
N CYS A 49 2.76 12.15 0.01
CA CYS A 49 2.07 12.03 -1.27
C CYS A 49 2.14 13.37 -2.00
N ASP A 50 2.89 13.44 -3.11
CA ASP A 50 3.11 14.62 -3.93
C ASP A 50 2.86 14.37 -5.43
#